data_AF-A0AAW9DAY9-F1
#
_entry.id   AF-A0AAW9DAY9-F1
#
_cell.length_a   1.000
_cell.length_b   1.000
_cell.length_c   1.000
_cell.angle_alpha   90.00
_cell.angle_beta   90.00
_cell.angle_gamma   90.00
#
_symmetry.space_group_name_H-M   'P 1'
#
loop_
_entity.id
_entity.type
_entity.pdbx_description
1 polymer ?
#
loop_
_entity_poly.entity_id
_entity_poly.type
_entity_poly.pdbx_seq_one_letter_code
_entity_poly.pdbx_strand_id
1 'polypeptide(L)'
;MKKLVAILALFFTIFLGAIDLQTASKMELMNLKGVGDKKADAIIEYRKNNTISNPDDLKNVKGFGETLINNIKAQIESNKKKDKSNKPSYSKSNSTNSIKDKNTNNSSK
;
A
#
# COMPACT_ATOMS: atom_id res chain seq x y z
N MET A 1 -12.83 6.82 -28.97
CA MET A 1 -12.39 6.06 -27.78
C MET A 1 -10.86 5.92 -27.67
N LYS A 2 -10.08 6.95 -28.01
CA LYS A 2 -8.60 6.88 -28.00
C LYS A 2 -7.96 7.67 -26.84
N LYS A 3 -8.68 8.67 -26.32
CA LYS A 3 -8.22 9.56 -25.23
C LYS A 3 -8.27 8.91 -23.83
N LEU A 4 -9.02 7.81 -23.67
CA LEU A 4 -9.10 7.05 -22.41
C LEU A 4 -7.86 6.17 -22.20
N VAL A 5 -7.33 5.57 -23.28
CA VAL A 5 -6.10 4.75 -23.27
C VAL A 5 -4.87 5.62 -22.94
N ALA A 6 -4.85 6.86 -23.42
CA ALA A 6 -3.76 7.81 -23.13
C ALA A 6 -3.71 8.25 -21.65
N ILE A 7 -4.86 8.31 -20.96
CA ILE A 7 -4.93 8.67 -19.54
C ILE A 7 -4.44 7.52 -18.64
N LEU A 8 -4.76 6.26 -18.98
CA LEU A 8 -4.27 5.09 -18.26
C LEU A 8 -2.73 4.94 -18.34
N ALA A 9 -2.13 5.36 -19.45
CA ALA A 9 -0.66 5.37 -19.61
C ALA A 9 0.03 6.46 -18.77
N LEU A 10 -0.63 7.59 -18.49
CA LEU A 10 -0.04 8.70 -17.73
C LEU A 10 -0.02 8.43 -16.21
N PHE A 11 -1.00 7.67 -15.70
CA PHE A 11 -1.06 7.29 -14.28
C PHE A 11 0.01 6.28 -13.84
N PHE A 12 0.71 5.62 -14.77
CA PHE A 12 1.68 4.56 -14.45
C PHE A 12 3.09 5.09 -14.07
N THR A 13 3.36 6.38 -14.26
CA THR A 13 4.72 6.94 -14.17
C THR A 13 5.10 7.50 -12.80
N ILE A 14 4.14 7.67 -11.89
CA ILE A 14 4.35 8.32 -10.59
C ILE A 14 4.12 7.31 -9.47
N PHE A 15 5.05 6.36 -9.28
CA PHE A 15 5.06 5.57 -8.04
C PHE A 15 6.48 5.12 -7.64
N LEU A 16 7.36 6.09 -7.39
CA LEU A 16 8.72 5.85 -6.90
C LEU A 16 8.91 6.48 -5.50
N GLY A 17 8.17 5.98 -4.51
CA GLY A 17 8.41 6.26 -3.09
C GLY A 17 8.90 5.00 -2.37
N ALA A 18 9.81 5.15 -1.41
CA ALA A 18 10.18 4.06 -0.52
C ALA A 18 8.96 3.67 0.33
N ILE A 19 8.50 2.42 0.21
CA ILE A 19 7.35 1.91 0.96
C ILE A 19 7.84 1.42 2.32
N ASP A 20 7.33 2.03 3.39
CA ASP A 20 7.54 1.58 4.77
C ASP A 20 6.37 0.70 5.23
N LEU A 21 6.63 -0.57 5.57
CA LEU A 21 5.59 -1.51 5.99
C LEU A 21 4.87 -1.08 7.28
N GLN A 22 5.57 -0.37 8.18
CA GLN A 22 5.01 0.05 9.46
C GLN A 22 4.02 1.21 9.30
N THR A 23 4.20 2.09 8.31
CA THR A 23 3.41 3.32 8.18
C THR A 23 2.63 3.44 6.87
N ALA A 24 2.99 2.68 5.84
CA ALA A 24 2.37 2.77 4.52
C ALA A 24 0.86 2.59 4.56
N SER A 25 0.16 3.34 3.72
CA SER A 25 -1.25 3.15 3.45
C SER A 25 -1.52 1.82 2.74
N LYS A 26 -2.78 1.39 2.76
CA LYS A 26 -3.22 0.19 2.03
C LYS A 26 -2.83 0.24 0.55
N MET A 27 -3.01 1.39 -0.07
CA MET A 27 -2.70 1.60 -1.50
C MET A 27 -1.19 1.50 -1.78
N GLU A 28 -0.35 2.05 -0.92
CA GLU A 28 1.10 1.92 -1.03
C GLU A 28 1.56 0.47 -0.87
N LEU A 29 0.99 -0.26 0.10
CA LEU A 29 1.28 -1.68 0.29
C LEU A 29 0.87 -2.51 -0.93
N MET A 30 -0.23 -2.18 -1.59
CA MET A 30 -0.69 -2.85 -2.81
C MET A 30 0.22 -2.65 -4.03
N ASN A 31 1.12 -1.66 -3.98
CA ASN A 31 2.10 -1.45 -5.03
C ASN A 31 3.32 -2.38 -4.90
N LEU A 32 3.43 -3.11 -3.78
CA LEU A 32 4.40 -4.19 -3.65
C LEU A 32 3.98 -5.37 -4.54
N LYS A 33 4.93 -5.88 -5.33
CA LYS A 33 4.63 -6.95 -6.29
C LYS A 33 4.10 -8.19 -5.56
N GLY A 34 2.87 -8.59 -5.87
CA GLY A 34 2.22 -9.76 -5.27
C GLY A 34 1.49 -9.49 -3.95
N VAL A 35 1.41 -8.22 -3.51
CA VAL A 35 0.55 -7.77 -2.42
C VAL A 35 -0.73 -7.16 -3.02
N GLY A 36 -1.84 -7.89 -2.90
CA GLY A 36 -3.17 -7.38 -3.27
C GLY A 36 -3.93 -6.89 -2.04
N ASP A 37 -5.18 -6.46 -2.26
CA ASP A 37 -6.09 -5.90 -1.25
C ASP A 37 -6.08 -6.68 0.09
N LYS A 38 -6.33 -8.00 0.03
CA LYS A 38 -6.37 -8.88 1.21
C LYS A 38 -5.03 -8.96 1.96
N LYS A 39 -3.91 -8.92 1.23
CA LYS A 39 -2.57 -9.00 1.82
C LYS A 39 -2.17 -7.67 2.44
N ALA A 40 -2.54 -6.55 1.80
CA ALA A 40 -2.35 -5.23 2.38
C ALA A 40 -3.14 -5.09 3.68
N ASP A 41 -4.40 -5.55 3.72
CA ASP A 41 -5.19 -5.59 4.96
C ASP A 41 -4.53 -6.46 6.03
N ALA A 42 -3.96 -7.61 5.66
CA ALA A 42 -3.28 -8.47 6.61
C ALA A 42 -2.02 -7.82 7.22
N ILE A 43 -1.27 -7.02 6.44
CA ILE A 43 -0.14 -6.22 6.95
C ILE A 43 -0.64 -5.14 7.92
N ILE A 44 -1.70 -4.41 7.54
CA ILE A 44 -2.29 -3.36 8.37
C ILE A 44 -2.80 -3.93 9.68
N GLU A 45 -3.43 -5.10 9.65
CA GLU A 45 -3.89 -5.79 10.85
C GLU A 45 -2.72 -6.24 11.72
N TYR A 46 -1.69 -6.85 11.12
CA TYR A 46 -0.52 -7.31 11.85
C TYR A 46 0.18 -6.19 12.62
N ARG A 47 0.35 -5.01 11.98
CA ARG A 47 1.06 -3.87 12.59
C ARG A 47 0.27 -3.11 13.66
N LYS A 48 -1.01 -3.44 13.89
CA LYS A 48 -1.78 -2.86 15.01
C LYS A 48 -1.23 -3.33 16.35
N ASN A 49 -0.77 -4.58 16.40
CA ASN A 49 -0.33 -5.25 17.63
C ASN A 49 1.14 -5.65 17.59
N ASN A 50 1.80 -5.54 16.43
CA ASN A 50 3.19 -5.93 16.24
C ASN A 50 3.96 -4.80 15.54
N THR A 51 5.27 -4.73 15.77
CA THR A 51 6.15 -3.83 15.03
C THR A 51 6.79 -4.59 13.87
N ILE A 52 6.67 -4.06 12.65
CA ILE A 52 7.34 -4.58 11.45
C ILE A 52 8.65 -3.82 11.30
N SER A 53 9.75 -4.40 11.78
CA SER A 53 11.08 -3.79 11.65
C SER A 53 11.80 -4.25 10.38
N ASN A 54 11.47 -5.46 9.94
CA ASN A 54 12.07 -6.07 8.76
C ASN A 54 10.98 -6.75 7.91
N PRO A 55 11.19 -6.92 6.58
CA PRO A 55 10.25 -7.64 5.74
C PRO A 55 10.07 -9.11 6.15
N ASP A 56 11.05 -9.71 6.82
CA ASP A 56 11.00 -11.11 7.26
C ASP A 56 9.96 -11.33 8.38
N ASP A 57 9.55 -10.28 9.11
CA ASP A 57 8.46 -10.31 10.10
C ASP A 57 7.11 -10.68 9.46
N LEU A 58 6.96 -10.43 8.15
CA LEU A 58 5.77 -10.79 7.39
C LEU A 58 5.55 -12.30 7.30
N LYS A 59 6.54 -13.15 7.63
CA LYS A 59 6.36 -14.61 7.73
C LYS A 59 5.27 -15.02 8.73
N ASN A 60 5.01 -14.16 9.72
CA ASN A 60 3.97 -14.37 10.73
C ASN A 60 2.58 -13.94 10.24
N VAL A 61 2.50 -13.34 9.05
CA VAL A 61 1.26 -12.85 8.44
C VAL A 61 0.74 -13.90 7.47
N LYS A 62 -0.51 -14.32 7.66
CA LYS A 62 -1.14 -15.33 6.81
C LYS A 62 -1.13 -14.91 5.34
N GLY A 63 -0.62 -15.79 4.47
CA GLY A 63 -0.56 -15.56 3.02
C GLY A 63 0.74 -14.93 2.52
N PHE A 64 1.73 -14.72 3.39
CA PHE A 64 3.08 -14.28 3.02
C PHE A 64 4.06 -15.45 3.07
N GLY A 65 4.39 -15.98 1.88
CA GLY A 65 5.44 -17.00 1.73
C GLY A 65 6.81 -16.37 1.44
N GLU A 66 7.86 -17.17 1.58
CA GLU A 66 9.26 -16.74 1.40
C GLU A 66 9.51 -16.01 0.08
N THR A 67 8.99 -16.53 -1.04
CA THR A 67 9.14 -15.90 -2.35
C THR A 67 8.56 -14.49 -2.40
N LEU A 68 7.40 -14.28 -1.77
CA LEU A 68 6.77 -12.96 -1.71
C LEU A 68 7.57 -12.01 -0.82
N ILE A 69 7.99 -12.50 0.35
CA ILE A 69 8.79 -11.74 1.31
C ILE A 69 10.12 -11.29 0.66
N ASN A 70 10.80 -12.20 -0.05
CA ASN A 70 12.03 -11.89 -0.78
C ASN A 70 11.81 -10.82 -1.87
N ASN A 71 10.69 -10.86 -2.59
CA ASN A 71 10.36 -9.82 -3.56
C ASN A 71 10.14 -8.45 -2.90
N ILE A 72 9.40 -8.42 -1.79
CA ILE A 72 9.16 -7.20 -1.01
C ILE A 72 10.48 -6.64 -0.48
N LYS A 73 11.33 -7.51 0.09
CA LYS A 73 12.66 -7.15 0.60
C LYS A 73 13.54 -6.53 -0.49
N ALA A 74 13.62 -7.16 -1.66
CA ALA A 74 14.38 -6.62 -2.80
C ALA A 74 13.86 -5.23 -3.24
N GLN A 75 12.54 -5.02 -3.23
CA GLN A 75 11.95 -3.71 -3.58
C GLN A 75 12.27 -2.64 -2.52
N ILE A 76 12.19 -2.96 -1.23
CA ILE A 76 12.49 -2.02 -0.16
C ILE A 76 14.00 -1.70 -0.11
N GLU A 77 14.87 -2.70 -0.27
CA GLU A 77 16.33 -2.53 -0.25
C GLU A 77 16.86 -1.78 -1.47
N SER A 78 16.30 -2.02 -2.67
CA SER A 78 16.67 -1.28 -3.87
C SER A 78 16.31 0.21 -3.79
N ASN A 79 15.27 0.55 -3.03
CA ASN A 79 14.89 1.93 -2.74
C ASN A 79 15.85 2.59 -1.72
N LYS A 80 16.32 1.87 -0.69
CA LYS A 80 17.32 2.42 0.27
C LYS A 80 18.63 2.87 -0.40
N LYS A 81 19.03 2.25 -1.52
CA LYS A 81 20.28 2.61 -2.23
C LYS A 81 20.19 3.91 -3.05
N LYS A 82 18.99 4.43 -3.32
CA LYS A 82 18.82 5.64 -4.15
C LYS A 82 18.89 6.96 -3.38
N ASP A 83 18.99 6.92 -2.05
CA ASP A 83 18.98 8.11 -1.19
C ASP A 83 20.30 8.92 -1.09
N LYS A 84 21.28 8.70 -1.99
CA LYS A 84 22.49 9.55 -2.07
C LYS A 84 22.43 10.68 -3.11
N SER A 85 21.28 10.94 -3.75
CA SER A 85 21.13 12.14 -4.59
C SER A 85 19.66 12.51 -4.81
N ASN A 86 19.28 13.69 -4.32
CA ASN A 86 18.08 14.49 -4.63
C ASN A 86 16.76 14.19 -3.89
N LYS A 87 16.59 14.90 -2.77
CA LYS A 87 15.33 15.26 -2.10
C LYS A 87 14.44 16.14 -3.00
N PRO A 88 13.10 15.97 -2.95
CA PRO A 88 12.27 17.12 -2.60
C PRO A 88 11.21 16.79 -1.53
N SER A 89 10.98 17.76 -0.64
CA SER A 89 9.94 17.77 0.39
C SER A 89 8.64 18.45 -0.09
N TYR A 90 7.50 17.75 0.12
CA TYR A 90 6.17 18.17 0.62
C TYR A 90 5.20 19.14 -0.13
N SER A 91 3.91 18.74 -0.24
CA SER A 91 2.65 19.55 -0.20
C SER A 91 1.42 18.61 -0.32
N LYS A 92 0.61 18.32 0.71
CA LYS A 92 -0.61 18.99 1.27
C LYS A 92 -1.90 19.01 0.40
N SER A 93 -3.00 18.56 1.05
CA SER A 93 -4.46 18.72 0.83
C SER A 93 -5.11 17.99 -0.38
N ASN A 94 -6.25 17.29 -0.25
CA ASN A 94 -7.53 17.81 0.25
C ASN A 94 -8.34 16.83 1.11
N SER A 95 -8.93 17.42 2.15
CA SER A 95 -10.13 16.97 2.86
C SER A 95 -11.36 17.17 1.97
N THR A 96 -12.27 16.21 1.98
CA THR A 96 -13.72 16.49 2.08
C THR A 96 -14.37 15.45 2.97
N ASN A 97 -14.87 15.97 4.09
CA ASN A 97 -15.64 15.34 5.15
C ASN A 97 -17.04 14.87 4.71
N SER A 98 -17.54 13.85 5.43
CA SER A 98 -18.92 13.64 5.93
C SER A 98 -20.07 13.57 4.91
N ILE A 99 -21.01 12.61 4.96
CA ILE A 99 -22.08 12.51 5.97
C ILE A 99 -22.69 11.09 5.95
N LYS A 100 -22.82 10.54 7.17
CA LYS A 100 -23.79 9.58 7.70
C LYS A 100 -25.13 9.48 6.97
N ASP A 101 -25.52 8.27 6.54
CA ASP A 101 -26.93 7.89 6.52
C ASP A 101 -27.15 6.54 7.23
N LYS A 102 -28.12 6.59 8.15
CA LYS A 102 -28.65 5.50 8.95
C LYS A 102 -29.69 4.73 8.12
N ASN A 103 -29.76 3.43 8.40
CA ASN A 103 -31.01 2.64 8.54
C ASN A 103 -31.82 2.34 7.27
N THR A 104 -31.99 1.06 6.94
CA THR A 104 -33.27 0.36 7.23
C THR A 104 -33.16 -1.15 7.06
N ASN A 105 -33.62 -1.83 8.10
CA ASN A 105 -33.94 -3.25 8.15
C ASN A 105 -34.99 -3.60 7.09
N ASN A 106 -34.82 -4.71 6.37
CA ASN A 106 -35.92 -5.36 5.65
C ASN A 106 -36.17 -6.74 6.25
N SER A 107 -37.20 -6.80 7.09
CA SER A 107 -37.93 -8.00 7.48
C SER A 107 -39.39 -7.77 7.12
N SER A 108 -39.94 -8.65 6.29
CA SER A 108 -41.36 -9.01 6.14
C SER A 108 -41.35 -10.14 5.11
N LYS A 109 -41.64 -11.40 5.45
CA LYS A 109 -42.95 -11.97 5.81
C LYS A 109 -44.09 -11.47 4.93
#